data_AF-A0A5J4VBQ8-F1
#
_entry.id   AF-A0A5J4VBQ8-F1
#
_cell.length_a   1.000
_cell.length_b   1.000
_cell.length_c   1.000
_cell.angle_alpha   90.00
_cell.angle_beta   90.00
_cell.angle_gamma   90.00
#
_symmetry.space_group_name_H-M   'P 1'
#
loop_
_entity.id
_entity.type
_entity.pdbx_description
1 polymer ?
#
loop_
_entity_poly.entity_id
_entity_poly.type
_entity_poly.pdbx_seq_one_letter_code
_entity_poly.pdbx_strand_id
1 'polypeptide(L)'
;MVFDATQLDTYTNVKIPQQFVLNAGTSTSFAGVTSGNVQINPISNSYDDGLRIGRPDSNGLSSLYLGCSTSTTGTITGQWVICSPNSGFAQNPLGSTIQTCADVSTPNRGLQISADGNTLSFNGQVIAGGSVNYSQGNTILWGTKSTGTEGGFYTDGTTVF
;
A
#
# COMPACT_ATOMS: atom_id res chain seq x y z
N MET A 1 34.76 12.21 4.83
CA MET A 1 36.20 12.28 5.17
C MET A 1 36.95 12.38 3.86
N VAL A 2 37.45 13.57 3.53
CA VAL A 2 38.26 13.79 2.33
C VAL A 2 39.71 13.66 2.77
N PHE A 3 40.45 12.73 2.17
CA PHE A 3 41.90 12.67 2.34
C PHE A 3 42.52 13.36 1.13
N ASP A 4 43.04 14.56 1.35
CA ASP A 4 44.01 15.18 0.44
C ASP A 4 45.36 14.52 0.72
N ALA A 5 45.92 13.85 -0.29
CA ALA A 5 47.20 13.18 -0.22
C ALA A 5 48.18 13.85 -1.18
N THR A 6 48.63 15.05 -0.82
CA THR A 6 49.90 15.58 -1.34
C THR A 6 51.03 15.10 -0.45
N GLN A 7 51.50 13.87 -0.69
CA GLN A 7 52.76 13.37 -0.12
C GLN A 7 53.71 12.95 -1.24
N LEU A 8 54.81 13.69 -1.36
CA LEU A 8 55.80 13.63 -2.42
C LEU A 8 57.05 12.86 -1.98
N ASP A 9 56.89 11.75 -1.26
CA ASP A 9 58.00 10.88 -0.88
C ASP A 9 57.76 9.44 -1.39
N THR A 10 58.73 8.92 -2.15
CA THR A 10 58.65 7.61 -2.80
C THR A 10 59.06 6.52 -1.80
N TYR A 11 58.10 5.99 -1.05
CA TYR A 11 58.36 4.79 -0.23
C TYR A 11 58.33 3.54 -1.12
N THR A 12 59.49 2.91 -1.33
CA THR A 12 59.69 1.80 -2.28
C THR A 12 58.89 0.52 -1.96
N ASN A 13 58.20 0.45 -0.82
CA ASN A 13 57.45 -0.73 -0.38
C ASN A 13 56.12 -0.38 0.32
N VAL A 14 55.50 0.77 0.05
CA VAL A 14 54.16 1.06 0.62
C VAL A 14 53.11 0.21 -0.06
N LYS A 15 52.49 -0.67 0.73
CA LYS A 15 51.34 -1.47 0.32
C LYS A 15 50.09 -0.62 0.51
N ILE A 16 49.67 0.11 -0.53
CA ILE A 16 48.43 0.88 -0.52
C ILE A 16 47.27 -0.12 -0.48
N PRO A 17 46.39 -0.11 0.55
CA PRO A 17 45.21 -0.96 0.55
C PRO A 17 44.32 -0.58 -0.64
N GLN A 18 44.16 -1.48 -1.60
CA GLN A 18 43.28 -1.27 -2.77
C GLN A 18 41.80 -1.48 -2.42
N GLN A 19 41.53 -2.05 -1.24
CA GLN A 19 40.19 -2.37 -0.78
C GLN A 19 40.13 -2.19 0.74
N PHE A 20 39.21 -1.33 1.18
CA PHE A 20 38.81 -1.23 2.58
C PHE A 20 37.55 -2.07 2.76
N VAL A 21 37.61 -3.11 3.59
CA VAL A 21 36.41 -3.83 4.04
C VAL A 21 35.87 -3.09 5.25
N LEU A 22 34.74 -2.39 5.09
CA LEU A 22 34.04 -1.77 6.22
C LEU A 22 33.27 -2.86 6.97
N ASN A 23 33.81 -3.30 8.12
CA ASN A 23 33.05 -4.09 9.08
C ASN A 23 32.11 -3.17 9.87
N ALA A 24 31.02 -2.75 9.25
CA ALA A 24 29.99 -1.90 9.87
C ALA A 24 29.04 -2.72 10.77
N GLY A 25 29.58 -3.48 11.73
CA GLY A 25 28.77 -4.28 12.68
C GLY A 25 27.67 -5.13 12.03
N THR A 26 26.60 -5.42 12.77
CA THR A 26 25.35 -5.96 12.23
C THR A 26 24.64 -4.85 11.45
N SER A 27 24.82 -4.82 10.12
CA SER A 27 24.24 -3.74 9.31
C SER A 27 22.70 -3.83 9.31
N THR A 28 22.04 -2.79 9.82
CA THR A 28 20.58 -2.62 9.76
C THR A 28 20.12 -1.73 8.60
N SER A 29 21.04 -1.29 7.72
CA SER A 29 20.70 -0.41 6.61
C SER A 29 21.48 -0.71 5.32
N PHE A 30 20.76 -0.78 4.21
CA PHE A 30 21.31 -0.73 2.85
C PHE A 30 21.46 0.74 2.46
N ALA A 31 22.55 1.37 2.87
CA ALA A 31 22.80 2.78 2.58
C ALA A 31 23.26 2.98 1.12
N GLY A 32 22.38 3.56 0.29
CA GLY A 32 22.78 4.28 -0.93
C GLY A 32 23.20 3.44 -2.14
N VAL A 33 22.83 2.16 -2.21
CA VAL A 33 23.13 1.31 -3.37
C VAL A 33 22.07 1.52 -4.44
N THR A 34 22.47 2.04 -5.61
CA THR A 34 21.67 1.91 -6.83
C THR A 34 21.71 0.44 -7.24
N SER A 35 20.60 -0.27 -7.00
CA SER A 35 20.45 -1.65 -7.41
C SER A 35 19.60 -1.72 -8.68
N GLY A 36 19.88 -2.70 -9.54
CA GLY A 36 19.01 -3.03 -10.67
C GLY A 36 17.74 -3.74 -10.21
N ASN A 37 17.33 -4.78 -10.93
CA ASN A 37 16.21 -5.62 -10.49
C ASN A 37 16.60 -6.37 -9.21
N VAL A 38 15.91 -6.08 -8.10
CA VAL A 38 16.10 -6.74 -6.81
C VAL A 38 14.94 -7.69 -6.56
N GLN A 39 15.27 -8.94 -6.24
CA GLN A 39 14.30 -9.94 -5.78
C GLN A 39 14.48 -10.16 -4.28
N ILE A 40 13.39 -10.07 -3.51
CA ILE A 40 13.36 -10.40 -2.09
C ILE A 40 12.76 -11.81 -1.94
N ASN A 41 13.60 -12.77 -1.54
CA ASN A 41 13.20 -14.16 -1.29
C ASN A 41 13.28 -14.46 0.21
N PRO A 42 12.18 -14.34 0.97
CA PRO A 42 12.19 -14.74 2.38
C PRO A 42 12.43 -16.26 2.48
N ILE A 43 13.27 -16.68 3.43
CA ILE A 43 13.70 -18.09 3.59
C ILE A 43 13.17 -18.76 4.87
N SER A 44 12.34 -18.07 5.65
CA SER A 44 11.82 -18.62 6.91
C SER A 44 10.43 -19.26 6.77
N ASN A 45 10.10 -20.10 7.75
CA ASN A 45 8.87 -20.88 7.81
C ASN A 45 7.78 -20.26 8.70
N SER A 46 8.05 -19.14 9.41
CA SER A 46 7.14 -18.55 10.39
C SER A 46 7.23 -17.02 10.33
N TYR A 47 6.29 -16.39 9.63
CA TYR A 47 6.08 -14.93 9.59
C TYR A 47 7.32 -14.04 9.43
N ASP A 48 8.45 -14.52 8.90
CA ASP A 48 9.52 -13.62 8.41
C ASP A 48 9.11 -13.03 7.06
N ASP A 49 7.99 -12.32 7.08
CA ASP A 49 7.34 -11.76 5.90
C ASP A 49 8.31 -10.83 5.16
N GLY A 50 8.48 -11.07 3.86
CA GLY A 50 9.46 -10.42 2.98
C GLY A 50 9.52 -8.89 3.07
N LEU A 51 8.87 -8.18 2.14
CA LEU A 51 8.84 -6.71 2.19
C LEU A 51 7.83 -6.25 3.25
N ARG A 52 8.32 -5.72 4.38
CA ARG A 52 7.48 -5.08 5.40
C ARG A 52 7.53 -3.56 5.28
N ILE A 53 6.36 -2.93 5.17
CA ILE A 53 6.21 -1.48 5.13
C ILE A 53 5.55 -1.05 6.44
N GLY A 54 6.33 -0.46 7.35
CA GLY A 54 5.84 -0.02 8.66
C GLY A 54 4.91 1.19 8.54
N ARG A 55 3.96 1.31 9.46
CA ARG A 55 3.12 2.51 9.57
C ARG A 55 3.88 3.64 10.25
N PRO A 56 3.81 4.88 9.73
CA PRO A 56 4.37 6.03 10.42
C PRO A 56 3.51 6.39 11.65
N ASP A 57 4.15 7.01 12.65
CA ASP A 57 3.55 7.49 13.90
C ASP A 57 2.83 8.84 13.77
N SER A 58 2.96 9.49 12.61
CA SER A 58 2.44 10.83 12.30
C SER A 58 1.42 10.78 11.15
N ASN A 59 1.12 11.92 10.52
CA ASN A 59 0.15 12.09 9.42
C ASN A 59 0.56 11.41 8.09
N GLY A 60 1.55 10.52 8.11
CA GLY A 60 2.02 9.81 6.92
C GLY A 60 1.18 8.58 6.57
N LEU A 61 1.39 8.07 5.37
CA LEU A 61 0.84 6.79 4.91
C LEU A 61 1.99 5.79 4.73
N SER A 62 1.70 4.51 4.92
CA SER A 62 2.60 3.43 4.55
C SER A 62 2.24 2.96 3.14
N SER A 63 3.21 2.92 2.22
CA SER A 63 2.91 2.75 0.79
C SER A 63 3.93 1.96 -0.01
N LEU A 64 3.42 1.29 -1.04
CA LEU A 64 4.16 0.79 -2.20
C LEU A 64 3.72 1.58 -3.43
N TYR A 65 4.67 2.26 -4.07
CA TYR A 65 4.45 3.01 -5.30
C TYR A 65 4.82 2.17 -6.53
N LEU A 66 3.95 2.15 -7.52
CA LEU A 66 4.08 1.37 -8.76
C LEU A 66 4.09 2.31 -9.97
N GLY A 67 4.95 2.01 -10.94
CA GLY A 67 5.08 2.83 -12.15
C GLY A 67 5.84 4.14 -11.92
N CYS A 68 6.76 4.17 -10.94
CA CYS A 68 7.64 5.30 -10.65
C CYS A 68 8.55 5.66 -11.83
N SER A 69 8.95 6.94 -11.93
CA SER A 69 10.03 7.41 -12.80
C SER A 69 11.32 7.55 -11.99
N THR A 70 12.37 8.11 -12.59
CA THR A 70 13.59 8.49 -11.85
C THR A 70 13.39 9.69 -10.93
N SER A 71 12.23 10.35 -10.96
CA SER A 71 11.92 11.43 -10.03
C SER A 71 11.72 10.89 -8.61
N THR A 72 12.36 11.54 -7.64
CA THR A 72 12.19 11.25 -6.21
C THR A 72 11.12 12.13 -5.54
N THR A 73 10.52 13.05 -6.30
CA THR A 73 9.51 14.00 -5.81
C THR A 73 8.34 14.12 -6.78
N GLY A 74 7.18 14.51 -6.24
CA GLY A 74 5.95 14.71 -7.00
C GLY A 74 5.22 13.41 -7.37
N THR A 75 3.99 13.56 -7.83
CA THR A 75 3.21 12.48 -8.45
C THR A 75 3.44 12.49 -9.95
N ILE A 76 3.52 11.32 -10.57
CA ILE A 76 3.62 11.19 -12.03
C ILE A 76 2.34 10.57 -12.58
N THR A 77 1.98 10.96 -13.79
CA THR A 77 0.81 10.42 -14.49
C THR A 77 0.93 8.91 -14.67
N GLY A 78 -0.13 8.18 -14.32
CA GLY A 78 -0.16 6.71 -14.44
C GLY A 78 0.49 5.96 -13.29
N GLN A 79 1.02 6.65 -12.27
CA GLN A 79 1.54 6.00 -11.06
C GLN A 79 0.42 5.54 -10.13
N TRP A 80 0.56 4.32 -9.62
CA TRP A 80 -0.35 3.71 -8.67
C TRP A 80 0.29 3.59 -7.31
N VAL A 81 -0.55 3.57 -6.28
CA VAL A 81 -0.12 3.35 -4.90
C VAL A 81 -1.02 2.30 -4.25
N ILE A 82 -0.38 1.38 -3.54
CA ILE A 82 -1.02 0.53 -2.54
C ILE A 82 -0.61 1.11 -1.20
N CYS A 83 -1.56 1.55 -0.38
CA CYS A 83 -1.22 2.18 0.89
C CYS A 83 -2.18 1.86 2.03
N SER A 84 -1.68 2.00 3.26
CA SER A 84 -2.47 2.03 4.48
C SER A 84 -2.28 3.40 5.16
N PRO A 85 -3.35 4.22 5.24
CA PRO A 85 -3.33 5.46 6.00
C PRO A 85 -3.14 5.22 7.50
N ASN A 86 -2.59 6.19 8.23
CA ASN A 86 -2.61 6.16 9.70
C ASN A 86 -4.02 6.46 10.24
N SER A 87 -4.18 6.45 11.57
CA SER A 87 -5.46 6.68 12.26
C SER A 87 -6.03 8.09 12.17
N GLY A 88 -5.22 9.09 11.87
CA GLY A 88 -5.61 10.50 11.72
C GLY A 88 -6.14 10.86 10.33
N PHE A 89 -6.18 9.94 9.37
CA PHE A 89 -6.78 10.20 8.06
C PHE A 89 -8.31 10.25 8.15
N ALA A 90 -8.90 11.26 7.51
CA ALA A 90 -10.35 11.40 7.46
C ALA A 90 -11.04 10.28 6.65
N GLN A 91 -10.32 9.67 5.70
CA GLN A 91 -10.85 8.64 4.82
C GLN A 91 -10.15 7.33 5.09
N ASN A 92 -10.95 6.29 5.30
CA ASN A 92 -10.48 4.93 5.54
C ASN A 92 -9.29 4.84 6.53
N PRO A 93 -9.36 5.50 7.72
CA PRO A 93 -8.27 5.47 8.69
C PRO A 93 -7.91 4.03 9.04
N LEU A 94 -6.61 3.72 9.08
CA LEU A 94 -6.08 2.37 9.34
C LEU A 94 -6.47 1.27 8.32
N GLY A 95 -7.27 1.59 7.30
CA GLY A 95 -7.65 0.66 6.24
C GLY A 95 -6.55 0.44 5.21
N SER A 96 -6.92 -0.19 4.09
CA SER A 96 -6.05 -0.41 2.93
C SER A 96 -6.67 0.16 1.66
N THR A 97 -5.87 0.78 0.80
CA THR A 97 -6.33 1.37 -0.45
C THR A 97 -5.41 1.05 -1.63
N ILE A 98 -6.01 0.90 -2.82
CA ILE A 98 -5.34 0.82 -4.11
C ILE A 98 -5.91 1.92 -5.00
N GLN A 99 -5.08 2.88 -5.41
CA GLN A 99 -5.52 4.07 -6.12
C GLN A 99 -4.39 4.71 -6.93
N THR A 100 -4.71 5.72 -7.74
CA THR A 100 -3.67 6.53 -8.38
C THR A 100 -3.01 7.43 -7.34
N CYS A 101 -1.73 7.77 -7.53
CA CYS A 101 -1.04 8.64 -6.58
C CYS A 101 -1.63 10.06 -6.53
N ALA A 102 -2.22 10.52 -7.63
CA ALA A 102 -2.91 11.81 -7.69
C ALA A 102 -4.16 11.86 -6.80
N ASP A 103 -4.71 10.70 -6.42
CA ASP A 103 -5.95 10.59 -5.67
C ASP A 103 -5.74 10.27 -4.19
N VAL A 104 -4.49 10.14 -3.71
CA VAL A 104 -4.20 9.65 -2.35
C VAL A 104 -4.80 10.50 -1.23
N SER A 105 -5.05 11.78 -1.49
CA SER A 105 -5.70 12.73 -0.59
C SER A 105 -7.16 13.03 -0.97
N THR A 106 -7.69 12.39 -2.01
CA THR A 106 -9.01 12.70 -2.56
C THR A 106 -10.07 11.75 -2.01
N PRO A 107 -11.15 12.27 -1.40
CA PRO A 107 -12.32 11.52 -0.96
C PRO A 107 -12.77 10.45 -1.94
N ASN A 108 -12.99 9.25 -1.41
CA ASN A 108 -13.76 8.21 -2.10
C ASN A 108 -13.14 7.83 -3.44
N ARG A 109 -11.82 7.63 -3.49
CA ARG A 109 -11.11 7.19 -4.71
C ARG A 109 -10.46 5.82 -4.54
N GLY A 110 -10.41 5.10 -5.66
CA GLY A 110 -9.79 3.79 -5.76
C GLY A 110 -10.60 2.68 -5.09
N LEU A 111 -9.94 1.54 -4.90
CA LEU A 111 -10.46 0.40 -4.16
C LEU A 111 -10.04 0.53 -2.69
N GLN A 112 -10.98 0.40 -1.77
CA GLN A 112 -10.73 0.58 -0.34
C GLN A 112 -11.30 -0.59 0.47
N ILE A 113 -10.51 -1.09 1.42
CA ILE A 113 -10.93 -2.05 2.45
C ILE A 113 -10.87 -1.34 3.80
N SER A 114 -11.94 -1.42 4.57
CA SER A 114 -12.03 -0.82 5.91
C SER A 114 -11.03 -1.42 6.89
N ALA A 115 -10.70 -0.68 7.96
CA ALA A 115 -9.76 -1.12 8.98
C ALA A 115 -10.18 -2.42 9.70
N ASP A 116 -11.48 -2.65 9.84
CA ASP A 116 -12.05 -3.87 10.41
C ASP A 116 -12.17 -5.01 9.39
N GLY A 117 -11.81 -4.77 8.13
CA GLY A 117 -11.89 -5.74 7.03
C GLY A 117 -13.32 -6.03 6.54
N ASN A 118 -14.34 -5.35 7.06
CA ASN A 118 -15.74 -5.70 6.80
C ASN A 118 -16.32 -5.04 5.55
N THR A 119 -15.79 -3.89 5.11
CA THR A 119 -16.33 -3.08 4.01
C THR A 119 -15.31 -2.98 2.87
N LEU A 120 -15.76 -3.30 1.65
CA LEU A 120 -15.04 -3.09 0.40
C LEU A 120 -15.79 -2.06 -0.45
N SER A 121 -15.10 -0.97 -0.84
CA SER A 121 -15.68 0.08 -1.68
C SER A 121 -14.82 0.41 -2.88
N PHE A 122 -15.45 0.87 -3.97
CA PHE A 122 -14.78 1.41 -5.15
C PHE A 122 -15.34 2.79 -5.49
N ASN A 123 -14.45 3.79 -5.54
CA ASN A 123 -14.80 5.19 -5.74
C ASN A 123 -15.97 5.68 -4.86
N GLY A 124 -15.96 5.29 -3.57
CA GLY A 124 -16.99 5.65 -2.58
C GLY A 124 -18.25 4.81 -2.60
N GLN A 125 -18.40 3.89 -3.55
CA GLN A 125 -19.54 2.98 -3.61
C GLN A 125 -19.17 1.67 -2.91
N VAL A 126 -19.98 1.24 -1.94
CA VAL A 126 -19.81 -0.06 -1.28
C VAL A 126 -20.17 -1.16 -2.29
N ILE A 127 -19.24 -2.08 -2.51
CA ILE A 127 -19.41 -3.20 -3.45
C ILE A 127 -19.46 -4.56 -2.75
N ALA A 128 -18.98 -4.64 -1.51
CA ALA A 128 -19.19 -5.75 -0.60
C ALA A 128 -19.02 -5.25 0.84
N GLY A 129 -19.69 -5.91 1.79
CA GLY A 129 -19.60 -5.48 3.18
C GLY A 129 -20.68 -4.49 3.56
N GLY A 130 -21.83 -5.04 3.88
CA GLY A 130 -22.86 -4.39 4.68
C GLY A 130 -23.35 -5.43 5.67
N SER A 131 -23.75 -4.99 6.86
CA SER A 131 -24.66 -5.79 7.67
C SER A 131 -25.89 -6.01 6.80
N VAL A 132 -26.08 -7.22 6.27
CA VAL A 132 -27.43 -7.65 5.90
C VAL A 132 -28.18 -7.55 7.22
N ASN A 133 -29.02 -6.53 7.37
CA ASN A 133 -29.92 -6.44 8.50
C ASN A 133 -30.83 -7.66 8.40
N TYR A 134 -30.44 -8.74 9.09
CA TYR A 134 -31.27 -9.92 9.23
C TYR A 134 -32.48 -9.48 10.06
N SER A 135 -33.52 -9.03 9.38
CA SER A 135 -34.79 -8.75 10.01
C SER A 135 -35.45 -10.10 10.30
N GLN A 136 -35.08 -10.74 11.40
CA GLN A 136 -35.85 -11.85 11.96
C GLN A 136 -37.32 -11.43 12.00
N GLY A 137 -38.14 -11.99 11.11
CA GLY A 137 -39.56 -11.72 11.04
C GLY A 137 -40.03 -10.53 10.20
N ASN A 138 -39.16 -9.75 9.55
CA ASN A 138 -39.61 -8.75 8.56
C ASN A 138 -39.07 -9.08 7.16
N THR A 139 -39.93 -8.97 6.15
CA THR A 139 -39.53 -9.10 4.75
C THR A 139 -38.63 -7.92 4.37
N ILE A 140 -37.38 -8.21 3.98
CA ILE A 140 -36.47 -7.19 3.45
C ILE A 140 -36.96 -6.82 2.05
N LEU A 141 -37.63 -5.66 1.93
CA LEU A 141 -38.14 -5.17 0.65
C LEU A 141 -37.02 -4.46 -0.13
N TRP A 142 -36.35 -5.15 -1.04
CA TRP A 142 -35.40 -4.55 -1.97
C TRP A 142 -36.06 -4.32 -3.33
N GLY A 143 -36.89 -3.28 -3.42
CA GLY A 143 -37.49 -2.86 -4.69
C GLY A 143 -38.72 -1.96 -4.54
N THR A 144 -38.96 -1.12 -5.54
CA THR A 144 -40.26 -0.47 -5.74
C THR A 144 -41.25 -1.51 -6.25
N LYS A 145 -42.49 -1.50 -5.74
CA LYS A 145 -43.59 -2.36 -6.22
C LYS A 145 -43.80 -2.16 -7.73
N SER A 146 -43.16 -3.00 -8.56
CA SER A 146 -43.33 -2.99 -10.01
C SER A 146 -44.47 -3.92 -10.38
N THR A 147 -45.40 -3.44 -11.19
CA THR A 147 -46.45 -4.28 -11.81
C THR A 147 -45.99 -4.94 -13.11
N GLY A 148 -44.76 -4.68 -13.56
CA GLY A 148 -44.18 -5.24 -14.78
C GLY A 148 -43.13 -6.33 -14.50
N THR A 149 -43.09 -7.35 -15.35
CA THR A 149 -42.21 -8.53 -15.29
C THR A 149 -40.81 -8.30 -15.88
N GLU A 150 -40.47 -7.06 -16.21
CA GLU A 150 -39.37 -6.74 -17.15
C GLU A 150 -38.02 -6.49 -16.46
N GLY A 151 -37.91 -6.65 -15.13
CA GLY A 151 -36.69 -6.34 -14.38
C GLY A 151 -36.42 -7.28 -13.21
N GLY A 152 -35.87 -8.47 -13.49
CA GLY A 152 -34.94 -9.25 -12.65
C GLY A 152 -35.35 -9.77 -11.27
N PHE A 153 -36.22 -9.09 -10.52
CA PHE A 153 -36.70 -9.51 -9.20
C PHE A 153 -38.15 -9.08 -9.04
N TYR A 154 -39.06 -10.06 -9.10
CA TYR A 154 -40.48 -9.89 -8.80
C TYR A 154 -40.77 -10.50 -7.42
N THR A 155 -41.45 -9.74 -6.55
CA THR A 155 -42.03 -10.29 -5.33
C THR A 155 -43.50 -9.90 -5.26
N ASP A 156 -44.38 -10.89 -5.14
CA ASP A 156 -45.83 -10.71 -4.92
C ASP A 156 -46.18 -10.56 -3.42
N GLY A 157 -45.17 -10.43 -2.57
CA GLY A 157 -45.33 -10.39 -1.11
C GLY A 157 -45.52 -11.76 -0.45
N THR A 158 -45.60 -12.86 -1.22
CA THR A 158 -45.81 -14.23 -0.71
C THR A 158 -44.66 -15.17 -1.12
N THR A 159 -44.06 -14.96 -2.29
CA THR A 159 -42.98 -15.81 -2.82
C THR A 159 -41.90 -14.95 -3.47
N VAL A 160 -40.64 -15.35 -3.32
CA VAL A 160 -39.48 -14.77 -4.02
C VAL A 160 -39.06 -15.78 -5.08
N PHE A 161 -39.01 -15.38 -6.34
CA PHE A 161 -38.42 -16.15 -7.45
C PHE A 161 -37.07 -15.56 -7.85
#